data_AF-A0A958CPH7-F1
#
_entry.id   AF-A0A958CPH7-F1
#
_cell.length_a   1.000
_cell.length_b   1.000
_cell.length_c   1.000
_cell.angle_alpha   90.00
_cell.angle_beta   90.00
_cell.angle_gamma   90.00
#
_symmetry.space_group_name_H-M   'P 1'
#
loop_
_entity.id
_entity.type
_entity.pdbx_description
1 polymer ?
#
loop_
_entity_poly.entity_id
_entity_poly.type
_entity_poly.pdbx_seq_one_letter_code
_entity_poly.pdbx_strand_id
1 'polypeptide(L)'
;MVRIVRTREHGVLVDPTGKLAGRGAYLCADQACWTKALKIGALNRALKTTLTEDEVAALRVYAGSLPELPAEQDEPEPADA
;
A
#
# COMPACT_ATOMS: atom_id res chain seq x y z
N MET A 1 4.76 3.73 -6.51
CA MET A 1 3.46 3.17 -6.08
C MET A 1 3.56 1.65 -6.04
N VAL A 2 2.87 1.00 -5.10
CA VAL A 2 2.79 -0.45 -4.94
C VAL A 2 1.42 -0.93 -5.45
N ARG A 3 1.38 -2.03 -6.21
CA ARG A 3 0.13 -2.65 -6.67
C ARG A 3 -0.32 -3.70 -5.66
N ILE A 4 -1.60 -3.65 -5.29
CA ILE A 4 -2.31 -4.70 -4.54
C ILE A 4 -3.35 -5.30 -5.49
N VAL A 5 -3.46 -6.61 -5.54
CA VAL A 5 -4.40 -7.32 -6.40
C VAL A 5 -5.27 -8.26 -5.58
N ARG A 6 -6.56 -8.29 -5.88
CA ARG A 6 -7.44 -9.36 -5.43
C ARG A 6 -7.52 -10.44 -6.49
N THR A 7 -6.99 -11.60 -6.16
CA THR A 7 -7.09 -12.84 -6.92
C THR A 7 -8.29 -13.67 -6.44
N ARG A 8 -8.76 -14.63 -7.24
CA ARG A 8 -9.84 -15.54 -6.83
C ARG A 8 -9.34 -16.70 -5.96
N GLU A 9 -8.07 -17.06 -6.10
CA GLU A 9 -7.47 -18.25 -5.51
C GLU A 9 -6.78 -17.97 -4.17
N HIS A 10 -6.11 -16.82 -4.06
CA HIS A 10 -5.29 -16.47 -2.89
C HIS A 10 -5.76 -15.20 -2.17
N GLY A 11 -6.91 -14.66 -2.56
CA GLY A 11 -7.42 -13.42 -1.98
C GLY A 11 -6.57 -12.20 -2.36
N VAL A 12 -6.37 -11.29 -1.41
CA VAL A 12 -5.68 -10.01 -1.59
C VAL A 12 -4.18 -10.14 -1.34
N LEU A 13 -3.37 -9.81 -2.35
CA LEU A 13 -1.91 -9.91 -2.32
C LEU A 13 -1.24 -8.65 -2.86
N VAL A 14 0.00 -8.40 -2.43
CA VAL A 14 0.88 -7.41 -3.09
C VAL A 14 1.39 -8.00 -4.40
N ASP A 15 1.34 -7.22 -5.48
CA ASP A 15 1.84 -7.62 -6.80
C ASP A 15 2.96 -6.71 -7.30
N PRO A 16 4.22 -7.02 -6.98
CA PRO A 16 5.37 -6.29 -7.51
C PRO A 16 5.52 -6.46 -9.03
N THR A 17 4.99 -7.55 -9.60
CA THR A 17 5.20 -7.91 -11.01
C THR A 17 4.22 -7.22 -11.95
N GLY A 18 3.06 -6.81 -11.45
CA GLY A 18 1.95 -6.30 -12.24
C GLY A 18 1.22 -7.35 -13.09
N LYS A 19 1.63 -8.63 -13.00
CA LYS A 19 1.15 -9.72 -13.87
C LYS A 19 0.03 -10.55 -13.24
N LEU A 20 -0.24 -10.37 -11.95
CA LEU A 20 -1.29 -11.16 -11.29
C LEU A 20 -2.67 -10.76 -11.81
N ALA A 21 -3.44 -11.79 -12.19
CA ALA A 21 -4.79 -11.65 -12.69
C ALA A 21 -5.76 -11.30 -11.56
N GLY A 22 -6.61 -10.32 -11.79
CA GLY A 22 -7.60 -9.89 -10.82
C GLY A 22 -7.81 -8.39 -10.82
N ARG A 23 -8.56 -7.92 -9.82
CA ARG A 23 -8.78 -6.49 -9.63
C ARG A 23 -7.59 -5.90 -8.88
N GLY A 24 -6.92 -4.94 -9.51
CA GLY A 24 -5.82 -4.20 -8.90
C GLY A 24 -6.27 -2.90 -8.25
N ALA A 25 -5.52 -2.46 -7.24
CA ALA A 25 -5.51 -1.13 -6.66
C ALA A 25 -4.04 -0.69 -6.49
N TYR A 26 -3.77 0.60 -6.63
CA TYR A 26 -2.45 1.15 -6.37
C TYR A 26 -2.46 1.91 -5.05
N LEU A 27 -1.37 1.78 -4.32
CA LEU A 27 -1.11 2.50 -3.09
C LEU A 27 0.27 3.13 -3.16
N CYS A 28 0.50 4.16 -2.36
CA CYS A 28 1.81 4.74 -2.14
C CYS A 28 2.85 3.69 -1.69
N ALA A 29 4.14 4.02 -1.79
CA ALA A 29 5.23 3.16 -1.31
C ALA A 29 5.75 3.64 0.06
N ASP A 30 4.85 4.05 0.95
CA ASP A 30 5.17 4.60 2.27
C ASP A 30 4.29 3.98 3.36
N GLN A 31 4.86 3.78 4.55
CA GLN A 31 4.16 3.12 5.64
C GLN A 31 2.92 3.88 6.14
N ALA A 32 2.94 5.21 6.14
CA ALA A 32 1.87 6.05 6.70
C ALA A 32 0.58 5.93 5.89
N CYS A 33 0.67 5.95 4.56
CA CYS A 33 -0.48 5.83 3.68
C CYS A 33 -1.02 4.40 3.62
N TRP A 34 -0.19 3.37 3.86
CA TRP A 34 -0.68 2.00 4.11
C TRP A 34 -1.50 1.90 5.40
N THR A 35 -0.96 2.43 6.50
CA THR A 35 -1.65 2.46 7.80
C THR A 35 -3.00 3.17 7.69
N LYS A 36 -3.03 4.33 7.02
CA LYS A 36 -4.26 5.08 6.76
C LYS A 36 -5.24 4.30 5.89
N ALA A 37 -4.77 3.72 4.78
CA ALA A 37 -5.61 2.99 3.83
C ALA A 37 -6.27 1.76 4.46
N LEU A 38 -5.55 1.02 5.29
CA LEU A 38 -6.08 -0.12 6.03
C LEU A 38 -7.11 0.34 7.08
N LYS A 39 -6.81 1.40 7.84
CA LYS A 39 -7.71 1.94 8.88
C LYS A 39 -9.06 2.42 8.32
N ILE A 40 -9.06 3.11 7.18
CA ILE A 40 -10.29 3.66 6.58
C ILE A 40 -10.97 2.71 5.59
N GLY A 41 -10.50 1.46 5.47
CA GLY A 41 -11.03 0.49 4.53
C GLY A 41 -10.96 0.96 3.07
N ALA A 42 -9.91 1.70 2.69
CA ALA A 42 -9.75 2.17 1.31
C ALA A 42 -9.55 0.99 0.34
N LEU A 43 -8.77 -0.01 0.76
CA LEU A 43 -8.52 -1.22 -0.05
C LEU A 43 -9.77 -2.06 -0.24
N ASN A 44 -10.66 -2.15 0.76
CA ASN A 44 -11.96 -2.83 0.63
C ASN A 44 -12.76 -2.25 -0.54
N ARG A 45 -12.86 -0.91 -0.59
CA ARG A 45 -13.60 -0.18 -1.62
C ARG A 45 -12.94 -0.33 -2.99
N ALA A 46 -11.63 -0.14 -3.07
CA ALA A 46 -10.88 -0.20 -4.33
C ALA A 46 -10.92 -1.61 -4.95
N LEU A 47 -10.72 -2.65 -4.13
CA LEU A 47 -10.74 -4.04 -4.56
C LEU A 47 -12.15 -4.61 -4.64
N LYS A 48 -13.19 -3.87 -4.22
CA LYS A 48 -14.59 -4.31 -4.06
C LYS A 48 -14.71 -5.63 -3.31
N THR A 49 -14.03 -5.73 -2.17
CA THR A 49 -14.00 -6.91 -1.31
C THR A 49 -13.97 -6.50 0.15
N THR A 50 -14.29 -7.42 1.04
CA THR A 50 -13.97 -7.27 2.46
C THR A 50 -12.68 -8.02 2.71
N LEU A 51 -11.63 -7.31 3.11
CA LEU A 51 -10.38 -7.94 3.51
C LEU A 51 -10.60 -8.73 4.81
N THR A 52 -10.08 -9.95 4.87
CA THR A 52 -10.08 -10.76 6.10
C THR A 52 -9.04 -10.22 7.09
N GLU A 53 -9.12 -10.67 8.34
CA GLU A 53 -8.14 -10.28 9.36
C GLU A 53 -6.72 -10.73 8.99
N ASP A 54 -6.59 -11.94 8.42
CA ASP A 54 -5.32 -12.47 7.92
C ASP A 54 -4.75 -11.65 6.76
N GLU A 55 -5.60 -11.20 5.82
CA GLU A 55 -5.17 -10.34 4.72
C GLU A 55 -4.72 -8.96 5.24
N VAL A 56 -5.46 -8.38 6.18
CA VAL A 56 -5.06 -7.11 6.82
C VAL A 56 -3.74 -7.26 7.57
N ALA A 57 -3.56 -8.36 8.31
CA ALA A 57 -2.32 -8.64 9.02
C ALA A 57 -1.13 -8.79 8.05
N ALA A 58 -1.30 -9.55 6.96
CA ALA A 58 -0.27 -9.72 5.93
C ALA A 58 0.11 -8.38 5.27
N LEU A 59 -0.88 -7.54 4.92
CA LEU A 59 -0.61 -6.21 4.34
C LEU A 59 0.05 -5.26 5.36
N ARG A 60 -0.26 -5.40 6.65
CA ARG A 60 0.40 -4.63 7.72
C ARG A 60 1.86 -5.05 7.89
N VAL A 61 2.16 -6.35 7.80
CA VAL A 61 3.56 -6.83 7.81
C VAL A 61 4.33 -6.26 6.62
N TYR A 62 3.73 -6.29 5.42
CA TYR A 62 4.34 -5.65 4.25
C TYR A 62 4.56 -4.15 4.45
N ALA A 63 3.56 -3.43 4.97
CA ALA A 63 3.69 -2.00 5.30
C ALA A 63 4.82 -1.73 6.32
N GLY A 64 5.07 -2.66 7.24
CA GLY A 64 6.20 -2.63 8.17
C GLY A 64 7.57 -2.64 7.50
N SER A 65 7.67 -3.20 6.29
CA SER A 65 8.91 -3.26 5.51
C SER A 65 9.16 -2.04 4.61
N LEU A 66 8.15 -1.18 4.45
CA LEU A 66 8.29 0.05 3.67
C LEU A 66 9.01 1.12 4.49
N PRO A 67 9.75 2.03 3.84
CA PRO A 67 10.26 3.19 4.53
C PRO A 67 9.08 3.94 5.15
N GLU A 68 9.20 4.25 6.44
CA GLU A 68 8.49 5.36 7.02
C GLU A 68 9.13 6.59 6.39
N LEU A 69 8.70 6.94 5.17
CA LEU A 69 9.19 8.13 4.50
C LEU A 69 9.01 9.25 5.53
N PRO A 70 10.11 9.81 6.07
CA PRO A 70 10.00 11.11 6.67
C PRO A 70 9.44 11.99 5.54
N ALA A 71 8.71 13.04 5.89
CA ALA A 71 8.52 14.11 4.94
C ALA A 71 9.90 14.70 4.60
N GLU A 72 10.66 14.07 3.71
CA GLU A 72 11.74 14.70 2.98
C GLU A 72 11.10 15.44 1.81
N GLN A 73 11.38 16.69 1.48
CA GLN A 73 12.24 17.74 2.02
C GLN A 73 11.82 18.93 1.15
N ASP A 74 11.17 19.95 1.70
CA ASP A 74 11.44 21.29 1.17
C ASP A 74 12.91 21.50 1.54
N GLU A 75 13.81 21.26 0.59
CA GLU A 75 15.18 21.76 0.69
C GLU A 75 15.05 23.22 1.14
N PRO A 76 15.57 23.65 2.31
CA PRO A 76 15.93 25.05 2.38
C PRO A 76 16.99 25.19 1.29
N GLU A 77 16.62 25.88 0.20
CA GLU A 77 17.53 26.41 -0.79
C GLU A 77 18.81 26.81 -0.04
N PRO A 78 20.00 26.31 -0.42
CA PRO A 78 21.23 26.82 0.17
C PRO A 78 21.23 28.32 -0.10
N ALA A 79 21.01 29.07 0.98
CA ALA A 79 21.18 30.52 1.02
C ALA A 79 22.69 30.77 0.94
N ASP A 80 23.25 30.66 -0.27
CA ASP A 80 24.63 31.00 -0.58
C ASP A 80 24.69 31.61 -1.98
N ALA A 81 24.49 32.93 -2.05
CA ALA A 81 25.43 33.91 -2.62
C ALA A 81 24.85 35.33 -2.64
#